data_AF-A0A8D0GGV8-F1
#
_entry.id   AF-A0A8D0GGV8-F1
#
_cell.length_a   1.000
_cell.length_b   1.000
_cell.length_c   1.000
_cell.angle_alpha   90.00
_cell.angle_beta   90.00
_cell.angle_gamma   90.00
#
_symmetry.space_group_name_H-M   'P 1'
#
loop_
_entity.id
_entity.type
_entity.pdbx_description
1 polymer ?
#
loop_
_entity_poly.entity_id
_entity_poly.type
_entity_poly.pdbx_seq_one_letter_code
_entity_poly.pdbx_strand_id
1 'polypeptide(L)'
;MKEPPRRDQRPSSFGSTTLPQASEGECSAAIHPPSADSLGRKPSEAEEDLYRRYEQEQALVQEELVRLAKREQEAAREGLKSTLQREQNSTTEEKQRAAQLARELETKEEELKRRDAFFKEQLARIEKKNAEIYKLTSEQFHEEATNAENHIKQKPDLDISVGGGEENLKSWISCVRSLPSHWTAEKQRLRNVEPLCAKLQTEILKCYKENKRQVLNCSELAKEYQRCVSAAQKELLVNYG
;
A
#
# COMPACT_ATOMS: atom_id res chain seq x y z
N MET A 1 7.05 -2.54 11.61
CA MET A 1 8.02 -3.65 11.50
C MET A 1 9.08 -3.41 12.56
N LYS A 2 9.48 -4.47 13.25
CA LYS A 2 10.24 -4.46 14.51
C LYS A 2 11.73 -4.26 14.19
N GLU A 3 12.33 -3.18 14.68
CA GLU A 3 13.79 -2.97 14.61
C GLU A 3 14.52 -3.95 15.55
N PRO A 4 15.73 -4.45 15.18
CA PRO A 4 16.57 -5.24 16.07
C PRO A 4 17.61 -4.38 16.81
N PRO A 5 17.91 -4.67 18.09
CA PRO A 5 18.95 -3.97 18.82
C PRO A 5 20.35 -4.56 18.53
N ARG A 6 21.38 -3.71 18.57
CA ARG A 6 22.81 -4.11 18.64
C ARG A 6 23.35 -3.92 20.07
N ARG A 7 24.39 -4.73 20.36
CA ARG A 7 25.33 -4.78 21.51
C ARG A 7 24.79 -5.49 22.76
N ASP A 8 25.53 -6.33 23.49
CA ASP A 8 26.92 -6.83 23.44
C ASP A 8 26.94 -8.14 24.27
N GLN A 9 27.48 -9.27 23.76
CA GLN A 9 27.91 -10.44 24.56
C GLN A 9 29.06 -11.17 23.80
N ARG A 10 30.31 -10.90 24.17
CA ARG A 10 31.30 -11.72 24.93
C ARG A 10 31.75 -13.04 24.27
N PRO A 11 33.04 -13.39 24.39
CA PRO A 11 33.41 -14.24 25.53
C PRO A 11 34.70 -13.82 26.24
N SER A 12 34.62 -13.78 27.57
CA SER A 12 35.74 -13.66 28.50
C SER A 12 35.59 -14.83 29.46
N SER A 13 36.44 -15.83 29.25
CA SER A 13 36.80 -16.87 30.20
C SER A 13 37.91 -17.70 29.56
N PHE A 14 39.16 -17.30 29.78
CA PHE A 14 40.29 -18.22 29.65
C PHE A 14 41.03 -18.25 30.97
N GLY A 15 41.38 -19.49 31.33
CA GLY A 15 41.89 -19.90 32.62
C GLY A 15 43.10 -19.10 33.09
N SER A 16 43.15 -18.98 34.41
CA SER A 16 44.27 -18.54 35.21
C SER A 16 45.58 -19.23 34.82
N THR A 17 46.60 -18.45 34.46
CA THR A 17 47.99 -18.84 34.66
C THR A 17 48.61 -17.82 35.60
N THR A 18 48.80 -18.28 36.84
CA THR A 18 49.45 -17.59 37.95
C THR A 18 50.92 -17.34 37.61
N LEU A 19 51.34 -16.08 37.67
CA LEU A 19 52.74 -15.66 37.83
C LEU A 19 53.13 -15.80 39.32
N PRO A 20 54.24 -16.44 39.68
CA PRO A 20 54.84 -16.24 40.99
C PRO A 20 55.77 -15.03 40.97
N GLN A 21 55.48 -14.15 41.93
CA GLN A 21 56.23 -12.98 42.32
C GLN A 21 57.57 -13.38 42.96
N ALA A 22 58.55 -12.50 42.80
CA ALA A 22 59.85 -12.57 43.45
C ALA A 22 59.72 -12.73 44.98
N SER A 23 60.57 -13.58 45.56
CA SER A 23 60.88 -13.56 46.98
C SER A 23 62.39 -13.55 47.15
N GLU A 24 62.84 -12.57 47.90
CA GLU A 24 64.20 -12.42 48.39
C GLU A 24 64.54 -13.61 49.29
N GLY A 25 65.66 -14.26 48.99
CA GLY A 25 66.19 -15.40 49.70
C GLY A 25 67.70 -15.26 49.77
N GLU A 26 68.13 -14.63 50.85
CA GLU A 26 69.49 -14.40 51.28
C GLU A 26 70.25 -15.72 51.47
N CYS A 27 71.40 -15.87 50.80
CA CYS A 27 72.45 -16.81 51.19
C CYS A 27 73.78 -16.07 51.20
N SER A 28 74.37 -16.01 52.39
CA SER A 28 75.54 -15.22 52.74
C SER A 28 76.77 -15.53 51.89
N ALA A 29 77.53 -14.47 51.65
CA ALA A 29 78.84 -14.49 51.03
C ALA A 29 79.86 -15.35 51.80
N ALA A 30 80.60 -16.16 51.05
CA ALA A 30 82.04 -16.39 51.28
C ALA A 30 82.66 -17.01 50.02
N ILE A 31 82.85 -16.21 48.96
CA ILE A 31 83.90 -16.49 47.99
C ILE A 31 84.85 -15.29 48.03
N HIS A 32 86.05 -15.57 48.53
CA HIS A 32 87.17 -14.63 48.58
C HIS A 32 87.41 -13.96 47.23
N PRO A 33 87.84 -12.69 47.19
CA PRO A 33 88.38 -12.11 45.97
C PRO A 33 89.72 -12.81 45.68
N PRO A 34 89.94 -13.42 44.50
CA PRO A 34 91.28 -13.63 44.04
C PRO A 34 91.84 -12.25 43.74
N SER A 35 92.90 -11.94 44.47
CA SER A 35 93.73 -10.76 44.33
C SER A 35 93.95 -10.36 42.88
N ALA A 36 93.99 -9.04 42.68
CA ALA A 36 94.53 -8.42 41.49
C ALA A 36 96.00 -8.81 41.33
N ASP A 37 96.28 -9.95 40.72
CA ASP A 37 97.61 -10.35 40.22
C ASP A 37 97.44 -11.53 39.26
N SER A 38 96.92 -11.23 38.07
CA SER A 38 97.05 -12.05 36.86
C SER A 38 96.71 -11.20 35.65
N LEU A 39 97.48 -10.13 35.42
CA LEU A 39 97.62 -9.60 34.08
C LEU A 39 98.20 -10.71 33.20
N GLY A 40 97.32 -11.42 32.48
CA GLY A 40 97.70 -12.33 31.40
C GLY A 40 97.61 -13.82 31.69
N ARG A 41 96.57 -14.34 32.37
CA ARG A 41 96.19 -15.73 32.09
C ARG A 41 95.56 -15.74 30.70
N LYS A 42 96.36 -16.07 29.68
CA LYS A 42 95.83 -16.38 28.35
C LYS A 42 94.71 -17.40 28.54
N PRO A 43 93.53 -17.18 27.95
CA PRO A 43 92.52 -18.22 27.88
C PRO A 43 93.20 -19.51 27.44
N SER A 44 92.85 -20.62 28.10
CA SER A 44 93.24 -21.90 27.53
C SER A 44 92.72 -21.95 26.10
N GLU A 45 93.47 -22.55 25.18
CA GLU A 45 93.04 -22.73 23.79
C GLU A 45 91.62 -23.33 23.70
N ALA A 46 91.24 -24.17 24.66
CA ALA A 46 89.90 -24.73 24.78
C ALA A 46 88.80 -23.72 25.20
N GLU A 47 89.14 -22.70 25.99
CA GLU A 47 88.22 -21.66 26.46
C GLU A 47 87.96 -20.62 25.36
N GLU A 48 89.00 -20.18 24.65
CA GLU A 48 88.87 -19.33 23.46
C GLU A 48 88.06 -20.00 22.34
N ASP A 49 88.25 -21.31 22.14
CA ASP A 49 87.48 -22.09 21.17
C ASP A 49 85.98 -22.18 21.54
N LEU A 50 85.66 -22.34 22.83
CA LEU A 50 84.28 -22.32 23.33
C LEU A 50 83.59 -20.97 23.08
N TYR A 51 84.26 -19.85 23.38
CA TYR A 51 83.71 -18.52 23.11
C TYR A 51 83.50 -18.27 21.61
N ARG A 52 84.46 -18.69 20.77
CA ARG A 52 84.34 -18.58 19.31
C ARG A 52 83.14 -19.34 18.77
N ARG A 53 82.92 -20.58 19.24
CA ARG A 53 81.75 -21.39 18.86
C ARG A 53 80.46 -20.72 19.32
N TYR A 54 80.42 -20.17 20.54
CA TYR A 54 79.24 -19.48 21.04
C TYR A 54 78.86 -18.25 20.20
N GLU A 55 79.82 -17.42 19.81
CA GLU A 55 79.57 -16.26 18.94
C GLU A 55 79.10 -16.68 17.54
N GLN A 56 79.67 -17.76 16.99
CA GLN A 56 79.23 -18.34 15.72
C GLN A 56 77.79 -18.82 15.79
N GLU A 57 77.42 -19.57 16.84
CA GLU A 57 76.06 -20.02 17.07
C GLU A 57 75.10 -18.82 17.23
N GLN A 58 75.50 -17.76 17.95
CA GLN A 58 74.68 -16.54 18.03
C GLN A 58 74.44 -15.89 16.67
N ALA A 59 75.47 -15.81 15.83
CA ALA A 59 75.33 -15.23 14.49
C ALA A 59 74.37 -16.03 13.62
N LEU A 60 74.45 -17.38 13.67
CA LEU A 60 73.54 -18.26 12.95
C LEU A 60 72.09 -18.13 13.46
N VAL A 61 71.90 -18.09 14.78
CA VAL A 61 70.57 -17.89 15.38
C VAL A 61 69.99 -16.54 14.97
N GLN A 62 70.80 -15.48 14.99
CA GLN A 62 70.36 -14.13 14.60
C GLN A 62 70.00 -14.08 13.11
N GLU A 63 70.79 -14.70 12.23
CA GLU A 63 70.51 -14.82 10.79
C GLU A 63 69.20 -15.58 10.54
N GLU A 64 68.99 -16.70 11.22
CA GLU A 64 67.77 -17.50 11.10
C GLU A 64 66.51 -16.73 11.54
N LEU A 65 66.59 -15.96 12.64
CA LEU A 65 65.50 -15.11 13.09
C LEU A 65 65.16 -14.01 12.07
N VAL A 66 66.16 -13.34 11.50
CA VAL A 66 65.94 -12.32 10.45
C VAL A 66 65.31 -12.95 9.21
N ARG A 67 65.78 -14.13 8.82
CA ARG A 67 65.24 -14.88 7.68
C ARG A 67 63.78 -15.28 7.91
N LEU A 68 63.44 -15.75 9.11
CA LEU A 68 62.08 -16.11 9.49
C LEU A 68 61.17 -14.87 9.49
N ALA A 69 61.59 -13.77 10.12
CA ALA A 69 60.84 -12.53 10.19
C ALA A 69 60.54 -11.97 8.78
N LYS A 70 61.49 -12.07 7.85
CA LYS A 70 61.28 -11.67 6.46
C LYS A 70 60.19 -12.51 5.77
N ARG A 71 60.22 -13.83 5.95
CA ARG A 71 59.20 -14.74 5.39
C ARG A 71 57.82 -14.46 5.98
N GLU A 72 57.73 -14.26 7.28
CA GLU A 72 56.47 -13.90 7.93
C GLU A 72 55.92 -12.57 7.41
N GLN A 73 56.78 -11.57 7.21
CA GLN A 73 56.37 -10.28 6.65
C GLN A 73 55.90 -10.41 5.21
N GLU A 74 56.62 -11.16 4.36
CA GLU A 74 56.23 -11.40 2.97
C GLU A 74 54.90 -12.15 2.88
N ALA A 75 54.73 -13.22 3.67
CA ALA A 75 53.47 -13.95 3.76
C ALA A 75 52.32 -13.07 4.25
N ALA A 76 52.56 -12.22 5.26
CA ALA A 76 51.56 -11.27 5.75
C ALA A 76 51.19 -10.21 4.69
N ARG A 77 52.18 -9.70 3.94
CA ARG A 77 51.95 -8.74 2.85
C ARG A 77 51.17 -9.36 1.69
N GLU A 78 51.48 -10.59 1.31
CA GLU A 78 50.75 -11.32 0.27
C GLU A 78 49.31 -11.62 0.71
N GLY A 79 49.12 -12.04 1.96
CA GLY A 79 47.80 -12.22 2.56
C GLY A 79 46.98 -10.93 2.56
N LEU A 80 47.60 -9.80 2.92
CA LEU A 80 46.96 -8.48 2.87
C LEU A 80 46.61 -8.07 1.43
N LYS A 81 47.52 -8.29 0.47
CA LYS A 81 47.27 -7.97 -0.94
C LYS A 81 46.12 -8.80 -1.51
N SER A 82 46.07 -10.10 -1.18
CA SER A 82 45.01 -11.01 -1.61
C SER A 82 43.65 -10.62 -1.03
N THR A 83 43.59 -10.34 0.28
CA THR A 83 42.36 -9.89 0.94
C THR A 83 41.87 -8.56 0.40
N LEU A 84 42.77 -7.58 0.22
CA LEU A 84 42.41 -6.29 -0.40
C LEU A 84 41.86 -6.46 -1.82
N GLN A 85 42.49 -7.30 -2.64
CA GLN A 85 42.01 -7.57 -4.00
C GLN A 85 40.60 -8.19 -3.99
N ARG A 86 40.34 -9.14 -3.08
CA ARG A 86 39.03 -9.77 -2.94
C ARG A 86 37.96 -8.78 -2.51
N GLU A 87 38.26 -7.95 -1.51
CA GLU A 87 37.35 -6.90 -1.03
C GLU A 87 37.03 -5.87 -2.12
N GLN A 88 38.03 -5.44 -2.90
CA GLN A 88 37.82 -4.53 -4.02
C GLN A 88 36.94 -5.14 -5.12
N ASN A 89 37.17 -6.41 -5.47
CA ASN A 89 36.35 -7.11 -6.45
C ASN A 89 34.90 -7.23 -5.95
N SER A 90 34.70 -7.66 -4.69
CA SER A 90 33.37 -7.76 -4.08
C SER A 90 32.65 -6.42 -4.06
N THR A 91 33.35 -5.35 -3.63
CA THR A 91 32.79 -3.99 -3.60
C THR A 91 32.38 -3.51 -4.98
N THR A 92 33.16 -3.82 -6.01
CA THR A 92 32.87 -3.42 -7.39
C THR A 92 31.66 -4.18 -7.94
N GLU A 93 31.57 -5.48 -7.67
CA GLU A 93 30.40 -6.29 -8.04
C GLU A 93 29.14 -5.80 -7.34
N GLU A 94 29.19 -5.53 -6.05
CA GLU A 94 28.06 -4.98 -5.28
C GLU A 94 27.62 -3.63 -5.83
N LYS A 95 28.57 -2.74 -6.15
CA LYS A 95 28.28 -1.44 -6.76
C LYS A 95 27.60 -1.59 -8.12
N GLN A 96 28.04 -2.53 -8.95
CA GLN A 96 27.43 -2.79 -10.25
C GLN A 96 26.00 -3.35 -10.09
N ARG A 97 25.79 -4.29 -9.17
CA ARG A 97 24.45 -4.84 -8.86
C ARG A 97 23.51 -3.75 -8.34
N ALA A 98 23.98 -2.90 -7.42
CA ALA A 98 23.22 -1.77 -6.91
C ALA A 98 22.85 -0.79 -8.03
N ALA A 99 23.78 -0.45 -8.92
CA ALA A 99 23.52 0.43 -10.06
C ALA A 99 22.55 -0.17 -11.07
N GLN A 100 22.56 -1.49 -11.27
CA GLN A 100 21.59 -2.18 -12.13
C GLN A 100 20.18 -2.11 -11.54
N LEU A 101 20.05 -2.43 -10.24
CA LEU A 101 18.75 -2.38 -9.56
C LEU A 101 18.19 -0.94 -9.53
N ALA A 102 19.04 0.07 -9.36
CA ALA A 102 18.63 1.46 -9.40
C ALA A 102 18.00 1.85 -10.76
N ARG A 103 18.58 1.42 -11.87
CA ARG A 103 18.01 1.66 -13.22
C ARG A 103 16.69 0.93 -13.44
N GLU A 104 16.56 -0.29 -12.92
CA GLU A 104 15.31 -1.04 -12.99
C GLU A 104 14.20 -0.34 -12.20
N LEU A 105 14.51 0.15 -10.99
CA LEU A 105 13.57 0.92 -10.18
C LEU A 105 13.14 2.21 -10.87
N GLU A 106 14.08 2.97 -11.44
CA GLU A 106 13.77 4.19 -12.20
C GLU A 106 12.81 3.89 -13.37
N THR A 107 13.07 2.82 -14.13
CA THR A 107 12.18 2.39 -15.21
C THR A 107 10.78 2.05 -14.70
N LYS A 108 10.69 1.37 -13.54
CA LYS A 108 9.41 1.03 -12.92
C LYS A 108 8.67 2.26 -12.40
N GLU A 109 9.37 3.23 -11.83
CA GLU A 109 8.80 4.50 -11.40
C GLU A 109 8.21 5.29 -12.57
N GLU A 110 8.91 5.33 -13.71
CA GLU A 110 8.40 5.97 -14.92
C GLU A 110 7.15 5.27 -15.49
N GLU A 111 7.13 3.93 -15.50
CA GLU A 111 5.96 3.15 -15.90
C GLU A 111 4.76 3.46 -14.99
N LEU A 112 4.99 3.48 -13.67
CA LEU A 112 3.95 3.73 -12.68
C LEU A 112 3.41 5.16 -12.80
N LYS A 113 4.29 6.14 -13.01
CA LYS A 113 3.93 7.54 -13.27
C LYS A 113 3.09 7.69 -14.54
N ARG A 114 3.41 6.96 -15.60
CA ARG A 114 2.62 6.94 -16.85
C ARG A 114 1.21 6.42 -16.61
N ARG A 115 1.08 5.32 -15.85
CA ARG A 115 -0.23 4.73 -15.52
C ARG A 115 -1.05 5.65 -14.63
N ASP A 116 -0.44 6.26 -13.62
CA ASP A 116 -1.08 7.24 -12.74
C ASP A 116 -1.62 8.43 -13.53
N ALA A 117 -0.81 9.00 -14.43
CA ALA A 117 -1.26 10.10 -15.30
C ALA A 117 -2.45 9.70 -16.16
N PHE A 118 -2.43 8.51 -16.76
CA PHE A 118 -3.54 8.00 -17.56
C PHE A 118 -4.83 7.87 -16.72
N PHE A 119 -4.77 7.26 -15.54
CA PHE A 119 -5.95 7.07 -14.70
C PHE A 119 -6.50 8.38 -14.15
N LYS A 120 -5.62 9.32 -13.76
CA LYS A 120 -6.02 10.67 -13.37
C LYS A 120 -6.76 11.39 -14.50
N GLU A 121 -6.28 11.27 -15.74
CA GLU A 121 -6.95 11.87 -16.88
C GLU A 121 -8.31 11.23 -17.17
N GLN A 122 -8.42 9.89 -17.11
CA GLN A 122 -9.70 9.21 -17.27
C GLN A 122 -10.71 9.61 -16.18
N LEU A 123 -10.25 9.70 -14.94
CA LEU A 123 -11.10 10.12 -13.83
C LEU A 123 -11.62 11.53 -14.04
N ALA A 124 -10.75 12.48 -14.39
CA ALA A 124 -11.14 13.86 -14.67
C ALA A 124 -12.16 13.95 -15.83
N ARG A 125 -12.01 13.13 -16.88
CA ARG A 125 -12.95 13.05 -18.00
C ARG A 125 -14.33 12.53 -17.55
N ILE A 126 -14.35 11.51 -16.69
CA ILE A 126 -15.59 10.95 -16.14
C ILE A 126 -16.28 11.96 -15.22
N GLU A 127 -15.53 12.59 -14.31
CA GLU A 127 -16.04 13.62 -13.41
C GLU A 127 -16.64 14.80 -14.17
N LYS A 128 -15.96 15.26 -15.24
CA LYS A 128 -16.48 16.31 -16.11
C LYS A 128 -17.79 15.92 -16.78
N LYS A 129 -17.85 14.73 -17.40
CA LYS A 129 -19.09 14.25 -18.04
C LYS A 129 -20.22 14.09 -17.03
N ASN A 130 -19.93 13.56 -15.85
CA ASN A 130 -20.91 13.43 -14.79
C ASN A 130 -21.46 14.81 -14.39
N ALA A 131 -20.60 15.80 -14.17
CA ALA A 131 -21.03 17.16 -13.84
C ALA A 131 -21.87 17.81 -14.95
N GLU A 132 -21.48 17.64 -16.21
CA GLU A 132 -22.24 18.15 -17.37
C GLU A 132 -23.63 17.51 -17.48
N ILE A 133 -23.72 16.19 -17.29
CA ILE A 133 -25.01 15.47 -17.30
C ILE A 133 -25.90 15.98 -16.17
N TYR A 134 -25.39 16.08 -14.93
CA TYR A 134 -26.19 16.60 -13.81
C TYR A 134 -26.70 18.02 -14.07
N LYS A 135 -25.86 18.88 -14.65
CA LYS A 135 -26.24 20.25 -15.00
C LYS A 135 -27.35 20.26 -16.05
N LEU A 136 -27.15 19.58 -17.18
CA LEU A 136 -28.11 19.54 -18.28
C LEU A 136 -29.46 18.96 -17.82
N THR A 137 -29.43 17.86 -17.08
CA THR A 137 -30.63 17.22 -16.55
C THR A 137 -31.36 18.15 -15.59
N SER A 138 -30.65 18.84 -14.71
CA SER A 138 -31.26 19.85 -13.83
C SER A 138 -31.92 20.96 -14.65
N GLU A 139 -31.21 21.54 -15.62
CA GLU A 139 -31.75 22.62 -16.47
C GLU A 139 -33.02 22.17 -17.21
N GLN A 140 -33.02 20.99 -17.84
CA GLN A 140 -34.18 20.40 -18.49
C GLN A 140 -35.38 20.24 -17.55
N PHE A 141 -35.16 19.71 -16.34
CA PHE A 141 -36.23 19.59 -15.34
C PHE A 141 -36.82 20.94 -14.95
N HIS A 142 -35.98 21.97 -14.76
CA HIS A 142 -36.46 23.30 -14.40
C HIS A 142 -37.22 23.97 -15.54
N GLU A 143 -36.77 23.79 -16.78
CA GLU A 143 -37.45 24.30 -17.97
C GLU A 143 -38.82 23.64 -18.15
N GLU A 144 -38.89 22.31 -18.09
CA GLU A 144 -40.14 21.56 -18.20
C GLU A 144 -41.12 21.92 -17.07
N ALA A 145 -40.64 22.04 -15.83
CA ALA A 145 -41.46 22.47 -14.70
C ALA A 145 -42.00 23.90 -14.90
N THR A 146 -41.15 24.83 -15.33
CA THR A 146 -41.57 26.22 -15.62
C THR A 146 -42.60 26.28 -16.75
N ASN A 147 -42.39 25.48 -17.80
CA ASN A 147 -43.34 25.40 -18.90
C ASN A 147 -44.70 24.85 -18.42
N ALA A 148 -44.70 23.76 -17.63
CA ALA A 148 -45.91 23.20 -17.04
C ALA A 148 -46.64 24.21 -16.15
N GLU A 149 -45.94 24.97 -15.31
CA GLU A 149 -46.51 26.04 -14.51
C GLU A 149 -47.18 27.12 -15.37
N ASN A 150 -46.51 27.54 -16.45
CA ASN A 150 -47.05 28.52 -17.38
C ASN A 150 -48.30 27.99 -18.09
N HIS A 151 -48.31 26.73 -18.50
CA HIS A 151 -49.49 26.09 -19.08
C HIS A 151 -50.67 26.05 -18.09
N ILE A 152 -50.41 25.86 -16.80
CA ILE A 152 -51.45 25.92 -15.77
C ILE A 152 -51.95 27.36 -15.58
N LYS A 153 -51.05 28.35 -15.52
CA LYS A 153 -51.39 29.79 -15.34
C LYS A 153 -52.10 30.40 -16.55
N GLN A 154 -51.81 29.92 -17.77
CA GLN A 154 -52.41 30.39 -19.02
C GLN A 154 -53.72 29.68 -19.38
N LYS A 155 -54.10 28.62 -18.65
CA LYS A 155 -55.44 28.07 -18.78
C LYS A 155 -56.39 29.19 -18.36
N PRO A 156 -57.22 29.75 -19.27
CA PRO A 156 -58.21 30.72 -18.87
C PRO A 156 -59.02 30.02 -17.78
N ASP A 157 -59.26 30.70 -16.65
CA ASP A 157 -60.29 30.27 -15.73
C ASP A 157 -61.51 29.96 -16.61
N LEU A 158 -61.84 28.67 -16.74
CA LEU A 158 -63.24 28.35 -16.90
C LEU A 158 -63.82 28.86 -15.58
N ASP A 159 -64.27 30.11 -15.62
CA ASP A 159 -65.24 30.66 -14.70
C ASP A 159 -66.39 29.65 -14.69
N ILE A 160 -66.29 28.65 -13.83
CA ILE A 160 -67.46 27.99 -13.28
C ILE A 160 -68.01 29.05 -12.32
N SER A 161 -68.64 30.06 -12.92
CA SER A 161 -69.59 30.91 -12.23
C SER A 161 -70.69 29.97 -11.78
N VAL A 162 -70.61 29.53 -10.51
CA VAL A 162 -71.71 28.87 -9.82
C VAL A 162 -72.78 29.95 -9.57
N GLY A 163 -73.43 30.37 -10.66
CA GLY A 163 -74.68 31.10 -10.63
C GLY A 163 -75.79 30.11 -10.34
N GLY A 164 -75.95 29.79 -9.05
CA GLY A 164 -77.00 28.90 -8.54
C GLY A 164 -78.39 29.54 -8.67
N GLY A 165 -78.98 29.46 -9.85
CA GLY A 165 -80.42 29.61 -10.06
C GLY A 165 -81.10 28.23 -10.06
N GLU A 166 -82.14 28.07 -9.25
CA GLU A 166 -82.89 26.81 -9.05
C GLU A 166 -83.47 26.20 -10.34
N GLU A 167 -83.65 27.03 -11.36
CA GLU A 167 -84.10 26.63 -12.71
C GLU A 167 -83.03 25.87 -13.50
N ASN A 168 -81.75 26.13 -13.21
CA ASN A 168 -80.63 25.48 -13.87
C ASN A 168 -80.36 24.08 -13.30
N LEU A 169 -80.66 23.84 -12.03
CA LEU A 169 -80.57 22.50 -11.43
C LEU A 169 -81.62 21.55 -12.02
N LYS A 170 -82.85 22.04 -12.27
CA LYS A 170 -83.90 21.26 -12.93
C LYS A 170 -83.54 20.95 -14.39
N SER A 171 -82.99 21.93 -15.10
CA SER A 171 -82.48 21.75 -16.47
C SER A 171 -81.31 20.75 -16.53
N TRP A 172 -80.35 20.86 -15.62
CA TRP A 172 -79.21 19.96 -15.54
C TRP A 172 -79.61 18.53 -15.15
N ILE A 173 -80.49 18.37 -14.17
CA ILE A 173 -81.03 17.06 -13.77
C ILE A 173 -81.84 16.43 -14.92
N SER A 174 -82.63 17.23 -15.65
CA SER A 174 -83.36 16.77 -16.84
C SER A 174 -82.40 16.30 -17.93
N CYS A 175 -81.36 17.07 -18.23
CA CYS A 175 -80.34 16.69 -19.20
C CYS A 175 -79.66 15.37 -18.81
N VAL A 176 -79.20 15.24 -17.57
CA VAL A 176 -78.57 14.00 -17.04
C VAL A 176 -79.51 12.79 -17.13
N ARG A 177 -80.82 12.97 -16.92
CA ARG A 177 -81.83 11.89 -17.05
C ARG A 177 -82.20 11.57 -18.50
N SER A 178 -82.04 12.52 -19.41
CA SER A 178 -82.28 12.35 -20.86
C SER A 178 -81.09 11.77 -21.60
N LEU A 179 -79.92 11.65 -20.96
CA LEU A 179 -78.80 10.94 -21.54
C LEU A 179 -79.11 9.44 -21.65
N PRO A 180 -78.82 8.79 -22.80
CA PRO A 180 -79.04 7.37 -22.98
C PRO A 180 -78.35 6.53 -21.89
N SER A 181 -78.97 5.43 -21.46
CA SER A 181 -78.48 4.55 -20.37
C SER A 181 -77.07 3.97 -20.58
N HIS A 182 -76.51 4.08 -21.79
CA HIS A 182 -75.11 3.71 -22.06
C HIS A 182 -74.11 4.72 -21.48
N TRP A 183 -74.47 6.00 -21.35
CA TRP A 183 -73.59 7.03 -20.79
C TRP A 183 -73.47 6.96 -19.27
N THR A 184 -74.50 6.48 -18.57
CA THR A 184 -74.43 6.17 -17.13
C THR A 184 -73.64 4.89 -16.83
N ALA A 185 -73.52 3.97 -17.80
CA ALA A 185 -72.71 2.76 -17.68
C ALA A 185 -71.21 3.01 -17.91
N GLU A 186 -70.83 4.11 -18.57
CA GLU A 186 -69.44 4.47 -18.85
C GLU A 186 -68.68 4.96 -17.60
N LYS A 187 -69.41 5.43 -16.58
CA LYS A 187 -68.84 5.74 -15.25
C LYS A 187 -68.33 4.50 -14.51
N GLN A 188 -68.78 3.31 -14.90
CA GLN A 188 -68.27 2.03 -14.37
C GLN A 188 -67.00 1.57 -15.09
N ARG A 189 -66.77 1.98 -16.35
CA ARG A 189 -65.54 1.65 -17.11
C ARG A 189 -64.34 2.48 -16.66
N LEU A 190 -64.52 3.70 -16.15
CA LEU A 190 -63.42 4.47 -15.55
C LEU A 190 -62.91 3.93 -14.20
N ARG A 191 -63.62 2.96 -13.58
CA ARG A 191 -63.15 2.29 -12.35
C ARG A 191 -62.62 0.88 -12.56
N ASN A 192 -62.63 0.38 -13.78
CA ASN A 192 -62.14 -0.97 -14.10
C ASN A 192 -60.80 -0.95 -14.86
N VAL A 193 -60.02 0.13 -14.69
CA VAL A 193 -58.59 0.10 -15.00
C VAL A 193 -57.91 -0.48 -13.76
N GLU A 194 -57.78 -1.81 -13.72
CA GLU A 194 -56.92 -2.42 -12.71
C GLU A 194 -55.50 -1.85 -12.91
N PRO A 195 -54.91 -1.17 -11.91
CA PRO A 195 -53.63 -0.52 -12.11
C PRO A 195 -52.58 -1.58 -12.50
N LEU A 196 -51.85 -1.32 -13.57
CA LEU A 196 -50.81 -2.23 -14.04
C LEU A 196 -49.82 -2.47 -12.90
N CYS A 197 -49.52 -3.75 -12.67
CA CYS A 197 -48.63 -4.19 -11.59
C CYS A 197 -49.11 -3.87 -10.16
N ALA A 198 -50.42 -3.68 -9.93
CA ALA A 198 -50.99 -3.29 -8.62
C ALA A 198 -50.51 -4.10 -7.42
N LYS A 199 -50.40 -5.43 -7.58
CA LYS A 199 -49.95 -6.34 -6.52
C LYS A 199 -48.48 -6.10 -6.17
N LEU A 200 -47.60 -6.09 -7.17
CA LEU A 200 -46.17 -5.80 -7.02
C LEU A 200 -45.94 -4.37 -6.49
N GLN A 201 -46.74 -3.39 -6.91
CA GLN A 201 -46.69 -2.03 -6.40
C GLN A 201 -46.98 -1.96 -4.90
N THR A 202 -47.97 -2.75 -4.43
CA THR A 202 -48.31 -2.80 -3.01
C THR A 202 -47.19 -3.46 -2.20
N GLU A 203 -46.62 -4.55 -2.70
CA GLU A 203 -45.55 -5.29 -2.03
C GLU A 203 -44.24 -4.49 -1.96
N ILE A 204 -43.85 -3.81 -3.04
CA ILE A 204 -42.60 -3.02 -3.05
C ILE A 204 -42.69 -1.80 -2.12
N LEU A 205 -43.84 -1.14 -2.08
CA LEU A 205 -44.09 -0.03 -1.16
C LEU A 205 -44.07 -0.51 0.29
N LYS A 206 -44.64 -1.68 0.57
CA LYS A 206 -44.57 -2.32 1.89
C LYS A 206 -43.11 -2.64 2.27
N CYS A 207 -42.34 -3.23 1.37
CA CYS A 207 -40.94 -3.58 1.61
C CYS A 207 -40.09 -2.34 1.97
N TYR A 208 -40.22 -1.24 1.23
CA TYR A 208 -39.49 -0.01 1.53
C TYR A 208 -39.94 0.66 2.83
N LYS A 209 -41.22 0.56 3.17
CA LYS A 209 -41.74 1.05 4.45
C LYS A 209 -41.14 0.30 5.64
N GLU A 210 -40.90 -1.01 5.49
CA GLU A 210 -40.33 -1.89 6.51
C GLU A 210 -38.78 -1.84 6.55
N ASN A 211 -38.12 -1.54 5.42
CA ASN A 211 -36.66 -1.56 5.28
C ASN A 211 -36.04 -0.17 5.05
N LYS A 212 -36.45 0.84 5.82
CA LYS A 212 -36.05 2.26 5.62
C LYS A 212 -34.54 2.52 5.59
N ARG A 213 -33.75 1.74 6.34
CA ARG A 213 -32.28 1.88 6.43
C ARG A 213 -31.52 0.83 5.59
N GLN A 214 -32.22 -0.14 5.02
CA GLN A 214 -31.64 -1.27 4.27
C GLN A 214 -32.44 -1.54 2.98
N VAL A 215 -32.60 -0.47 2.19
CA VAL A 215 -33.43 -0.42 0.97
C VAL A 215 -33.02 -1.49 -0.06
N LEU A 216 -31.75 -1.91 -0.07
CA LEU A 216 -31.23 -2.94 -0.96
C LEU A 216 -31.85 -4.34 -0.74
N ASN A 217 -32.45 -4.60 0.42
CA ASN A 217 -33.18 -5.85 0.69
C ASN A 217 -34.45 -5.98 -0.19
N CYS A 218 -34.96 -4.88 -0.74
CA CYS A 218 -36.11 -4.87 -1.64
C CYS A 218 -35.71 -4.98 -3.12
N SER A 219 -34.43 -5.24 -3.44
CA SER A 219 -33.88 -5.21 -4.80
C SER A 219 -34.51 -6.23 -5.74
N GLU A 220 -34.75 -7.46 -5.29
CA GLU A 220 -35.42 -8.48 -6.11
C GLU A 220 -36.87 -8.10 -6.43
N LEU A 221 -37.60 -7.57 -5.45
CA LEU A 221 -38.96 -7.09 -5.62
C LEU A 221 -39.03 -5.85 -6.53
N ALA A 222 -38.03 -4.98 -6.45
CA ALA A 222 -37.88 -3.84 -7.35
C ALA A 222 -37.63 -4.26 -8.80
N LYS A 223 -36.78 -5.27 -9.03
CA LYS A 223 -36.54 -5.84 -10.37
C LYS A 223 -37.80 -6.48 -10.93
N GLU A 224 -38.61 -7.13 -10.10
CA GLU A 224 -39.87 -7.74 -10.54
C GLU A 224 -40.93 -6.70 -10.90
N TYR A 225 -41.09 -5.66 -10.07
CA TYR A 225 -41.96 -4.52 -10.39
C TYR A 225 -41.54 -3.83 -11.69
N GLN A 226 -40.25 -3.56 -11.88
CA GLN A 226 -39.73 -2.96 -13.11
C GLN A 226 -39.98 -3.83 -14.34
N ARG A 227 -39.79 -5.16 -14.25
CA ARG A 227 -40.11 -6.09 -15.34
C ARG A 227 -41.59 -6.03 -15.73
N CYS A 228 -42.48 -5.99 -14.74
CA CYS A 228 -43.92 -5.88 -14.99
C CYS A 228 -44.26 -4.55 -15.70
N VAL A 229 -43.71 -3.42 -15.24
CA VAL A 229 -43.95 -2.10 -15.85
C VAL A 229 -43.46 -2.07 -17.30
N SER A 230 -42.23 -2.53 -17.55
CA SER A 230 -41.65 -2.57 -18.89
C SER A 230 -42.41 -3.49 -19.85
N ALA A 231 -42.90 -4.63 -19.35
CA ALA A 231 -43.73 -5.54 -20.15
C ALA A 231 -45.06 -4.89 -20.52
N ALA A 232 -45.75 -4.27 -19.55
CA ALA A 232 -47.02 -3.60 -19.80
C ALA A 232 -46.88 -2.40 -20.75
N GLN A 233 -45.78 -1.65 -20.64
CA GLN A 233 -45.47 -0.56 -21.57
C GLN A 233 -45.25 -1.06 -23.00
N LYS A 234 -44.61 -2.22 -23.17
CA LYS A 234 -44.41 -2.85 -24.48
C LYS A 234 -45.72 -3.35 -25.10
N GLU A 235 -46.60 -3.96 -24.31
CA GLU A 235 -47.94 -4.40 -24.76
C GLU A 235 -48.80 -3.22 -25.22
N LEU A 236 -48.71 -2.08 -24.55
CA LEU A 236 -49.38 -0.85 -25.00
C LEU A 236 -48.81 -0.34 -26.33
N LEU A 237 -47.49 -0.41 -26.55
CA LEU A 237 -46.85 0.07 -27.78
C LEU A 237 -47.11 -0.83 -29.01
N VAL A 238 -47.34 -2.13 -28.83
CA VAL A 238 -47.63 -3.06 -29.95
C VAL A 238 -49.06 -2.92 -30.47
N ASN A 239 -50.00 -2.40 -29.67
CA ASN A 239 -51.40 -2.25 -30.06
C ASN A 239 -51.71 -0.98 -30.88
N TYR A 240 -50.74 -0.10 -31.11
CA TYR A 240 -50.87 1.12 -31.93
C TYR A 240 -50.00 1.10 -33.21
N GLY A 241 -49.45 -0.06 -33.57
CA GLY A 241 -48.62 -0.27 -34.77
C GLY A 241 -49.33 -1.03 -35.87
#